data_AF-F6GVX5-F1
#
_entry.id   AF-F6GVX5-F1
#
_cell.length_a   1.000
_cell.length_b   1.000
_cell.length_c   1.000
_cell.angle_alpha   90.00
_cell.angle_beta   90.00
_cell.angle_gamma   90.00
#
_symmetry.space_group_name_H-M   'P 1'
#
loop_
_entity.id
_entity.type
_entity.pdbx_description
1 polymer ?
#
loop_
_entity_poly.entity_id
_entity_poly.type
_entity_poly.pdbx_seq_one_letter_code
_entity_poly.pdbx_strand_id
1 'polypeptide(L)'
;MDASSSQPLTFYDFLDRMRNPASLDLVRSIKSFIVSFSFYAPSPENDGKRLQDFLLTMEDSIRDHPLWVGATEEEIDSAIEGLEKYVMTKLFSRTFAASPEDAKADQEISEKISLLQNFLRPEHLDIPAVLQNEASWLLAEKELQKVNAFKAPREKLLCILNCCRVINNFNVRKSYSSWS
;
A
#
# COMPACT_ATOMS: atom_id res chain seq x y z
N MET A 1 -2.73 1.67 20.74
CA MET A 1 -1.65 2.29 19.95
C MET A 1 -2.23 2.57 18.58
N ASP A 2 -2.62 3.82 18.41
CA ASP A 2 -3.48 4.30 17.32
C ASP A 2 -2.70 4.42 16.02
N ALA A 3 -3.11 3.66 15.00
CA ALA A 3 -2.50 3.66 13.67
C ALA A 3 -3.50 4.15 12.60
N SER A 4 -4.23 5.24 12.87
CA SER A 4 -5.31 5.66 11.96
C SER A 4 -5.36 7.15 11.56
N SER A 5 -4.31 7.96 11.72
CA SER A 5 -4.41 9.37 11.29
C SER A 5 -3.11 10.14 10.95
N SER A 6 -1.93 9.55 11.01
CA SER A 6 -0.66 10.28 10.79
C SER A 6 -0.19 10.40 9.33
N GLN A 7 -0.80 9.67 8.37
CA GLN A 7 -0.29 9.55 6.99
C GLN A 7 -0.29 10.81 6.10
N PRO A 8 -1.23 11.78 6.22
CA PRO A 8 -1.17 12.98 5.39
C PRO A 8 0.03 13.86 5.75
N LEU A 9 0.26 14.04 7.05
CA LEU A 9 1.29 14.92 7.60
C LEU A 9 2.69 14.45 7.18
N THR A 10 2.97 13.16 7.30
CA THR A 10 4.29 12.60 6.95
C THR A 10 4.65 12.75 5.47
N PHE A 11 3.67 12.63 4.56
CA PHE A 11 3.92 12.86 3.13
C PHE A 11 4.15 14.34 2.80
N TYR A 12 3.43 15.26 3.46
CA TYR A 12 3.67 16.70 3.28
C TYR A 12 5.03 17.12 3.83
N ASP A 13 5.46 16.57 4.96
CA ASP A 13 6.78 16.82 5.54
C ASP A 13 7.90 16.36 4.61
N PHE A 14 7.76 15.18 4.00
CA PHE A 14 8.65 14.72 2.94
C PHE A 14 8.71 15.71 1.77
N LEU A 15 7.56 16.14 1.26
CA LEU A 15 7.50 17.08 0.14
C LEU A 15 8.11 18.44 0.49
N ASP A 16 7.92 18.92 1.72
CA ASP A 16 8.47 20.19 2.18
C ASP A 16 10.01 20.14 2.26
N ARG A 17 10.56 19.06 2.84
CA ARG A 17 12.02 18.83 2.83
C ARG A 17 12.57 18.72 1.42
N MET A 18 11.85 18.07 0.50
CA MET A 18 12.25 17.96 -0.93
C MET A 18 12.11 19.27 -1.73
N ARG A 19 11.41 20.28 -1.19
CA ARG A 19 11.36 21.63 -1.78
C ARG A 19 12.54 22.50 -1.36
N ASN A 20 13.27 22.10 -0.33
CA ASN A 20 14.45 22.82 0.13
C ASN A 20 15.52 22.81 -0.98
N PRO A 21 16.10 23.97 -1.36
CA PRO A 21 17.17 24.01 -2.36
C PRO A 21 18.36 23.11 -2.04
N ALA A 22 18.62 22.83 -0.76
CA ALA A 22 19.69 21.95 -0.33
C ALA A 22 19.45 20.45 -0.65
N SER A 23 18.21 20.02 -0.99
CA SER A 23 17.90 18.64 -1.40
C SER A 23 17.90 18.45 -2.93
N LEU A 24 18.50 19.38 -3.69
CA LEU A 24 18.42 19.41 -5.15
C LEU A 24 19.01 18.16 -5.82
N ASP A 25 20.07 17.61 -5.24
CA ASP A 25 20.71 16.36 -5.63
C ASP A 25 19.76 15.16 -5.48
N LEU A 26 19.07 15.02 -4.34
CA LEU A 26 18.06 13.99 -4.11
C LEU A 26 16.91 14.10 -5.11
N VAL A 27 16.40 15.32 -5.33
CA VAL A 27 15.32 15.58 -6.29
C VAL A 27 15.74 15.22 -7.72
N ARG A 28 16.99 15.51 -8.10
CA ARG A 28 17.54 15.12 -9.42
C ARG A 28 17.65 13.61 -9.55
N SER A 29 18.11 12.92 -8.51
CA SER A 29 18.18 11.45 -8.48
C SER A 29 16.80 10.84 -8.71
N ILE A 30 15.77 11.28 -7.97
CA ILE A 30 14.39 10.82 -8.11
C ILE A 30 13.85 11.05 -9.52
N LYS A 31 14.03 12.26 -10.07
CA LYS A 31 13.59 12.57 -11.43
C LYS A 31 14.32 11.74 -12.48
N SER A 32 15.64 11.56 -12.33
CA SER A 32 16.46 10.75 -13.22
C SER A 32 15.99 9.30 -13.21
N PHE A 33 15.70 8.74 -12.02
CA PHE A 33 15.18 7.39 -11.88
C PHE A 33 13.84 7.22 -12.61
N ILE A 34 12.87 8.12 -12.38
CA ILE A 34 11.55 8.07 -13.04
C ILE A 34 11.69 8.14 -14.57
N VAL A 35 12.53 9.04 -15.08
CA VAL A 35 12.78 9.15 -16.52
C VAL A 35 13.47 7.89 -17.04
N SER A 36 14.47 7.38 -16.31
CA SER A 36 15.21 6.18 -16.69
C SER A 36 14.30 4.97 -16.86
N PHE A 37 13.26 4.88 -16.02
CA PHE A 37 12.28 3.81 -16.04
C PHE A 37 11.65 3.68 -17.44
N SER A 38 11.36 4.80 -18.11
CA SER A 38 10.75 4.80 -19.43
C SER A 38 11.60 4.17 -20.54
N PHE A 39 12.94 4.11 -20.37
CA PHE A 39 13.85 3.57 -21.38
C PHE A 39 13.93 2.04 -21.41
N TYR A 40 13.48 1.37 -20.34
CA TYR A 40 13.53 -0.09 -20.27
C TYR A 40 12.25 -0.70 -20.82
N ALA A 41 12.33 -1.92 -21.36
CA ALA A 41 11.16 -2.71 -21.67
C ALA A 41 10.39 -3.04 -20.37
N PRO A 42 9.05 -2.98 -20.34
CA PRO A 42 8.26 -3.37 -19.17
C PRO A 42 8.54 -4.82 -18.79
N SER A 43 8.87 -5.05 -17.52
CA SER A 43 9.05 -6.38 -16.95
C SER A 43 8.75 -6.30 -15.46
N PRO A 44 7.65 -6.90 -14.95
CA PRO A 44 7.24 -6.75 -13.56
C PRO A 44 8.33 -7.11 -12.55
N GLU A 45 9.07 -8.19 -12.80
CA GLU A 45 10.13 -8.67 -11.91
C GLU A 45 11.31 -7.70 -11.84
N ASN A 46 11.76 -7.23 -13.01
CA ASN A 46 12.88 -6.30 -13.10
C ASN A 46 12.50 -4.90 -12.62
N ASP A 47 11.31 -4.41 -12.99
CA ASP A 47 10.79 -3.11 -12.58
C ASP A 47 10.63 -3.07 -11.05
N GLY A 48 10.09 -4.14 -10.45
CA GLY A 48 9.99 -4.28 -9.00
C GLY A 48 11.36 -4.26 -8.32
N LYS A 49 12.32 -5.07 -8.80
CA LYS A 49 13.68 -5.08 -8.24
C LYS A 49 14.37 -3.72 -8.35
N ARG A 50 14.29 -3.06 -9.50
CA ARG A 50 14.90 -1.74 -9.72
C ARG A 50 14.33 -0.68 -8.79
N LEU A 51 13.02 -0.71 -8.52
CA LEU A 51 12.41 0.19 -7.55
C LEU A 51 12.93 -0.07 -6.13
N GLN A 52 13.00 -1.33 -5.70
CA GLN A 52 13.50 -1.68 -4.37
C GLN A 52 14.97 -1.26 -4.19
N ASP A 53 15.83 -1.58 -5.16
CA ASP A 53 17.25 -1.18 -5.14
C ASP A 53 17.41 0.36 -5.10
N PHE A 54 16.55 1.08 -5.81
CA PHE A 54 16.53 2.55 -5.79
C PHE A 54 16.08 3.11 -4.44
N LEU A 55 15.03 2.56 -3.82
CA LEU A 55 14.56 2.99 -2.51
C LEU A 55 15.62 2.78 -1.42
N LEU A 56 16.32 1.63 -1.42
CA LEU A 56 17.44 1.35 -0.51
C LEU A 56 18.58 2.36 -0.70
N THR A 57 18.98 2.61 -1.95
CA THR A 57 20.03 3.59 -2.25
C THR A 57 19.65 5.00 -1.79
N MET A 58 18.37 5.37 -1.94
CA MET A 58 17.85 6.66 -1.50
C MET A 58 17.74 6.75 0.02
N GLU A 59 17.48 5.65 0.72
CA GLU A 59 17.53 5.59 2.17
C GLU A 59 18.92 5.93 2.71
N ASP A 60 19.95 5.25 2.20
CA ASP A 60 21.34 5.55 2.54
C ASP A 60 21.68 7.02 2.25
N SER A 61 21.28 7.50 1.07
CA SER A 61 21.51 8.90 0.65
C SER A 61 20.80 9.91 1.55
N ILE A 62 19.59 9.59 2.03
CA ILE A 62 18.81 10.45 2.94
C ILE A 62 19.44 10.45 4.33
N ARG A 63 19.86 9.29 4.85
CA ARG A 63 20.51 9.16 6.17
C ARG A 63 21.80 9.98 6.24
N ASP A 64 22.59 9.98 5.18
CA ASP A 64 23.86 10.72 5.11
C ASP A 64 23.69 12.21 4.76
N HIS A 65 22.48 12.67 4.43
CA HIS A 65 22.25 14.01 3.93
C HIS A 65 22.24 15.07 5.04
N PRO A 66 22.87 16.25 4.87
CA PRO A 66 22.91 17.31 5.88
C PRO A 66 21.54 17.78 6.41
N LEU A 67 20.50 17.72 5.57
CA LEU A 67 19.12 18.08 5.97
C LEU A 67 18.46 17.07 6.92
N TRP A 68 19.01 15.88 7.06
CA TRP A 68 18.48 14.79 7.86
C TRP A 68 19.33 14.49 9.10
N VAL A 69 20.33 15.33 9.38
CA VAL A 69 21.11 15.25 10.61
C VAL A 69 20.19 15.39 11.82
N GLY A 70 20.19 14.37 12.69
CA GLY A 70 19.36 14.32 13.88
C GLY A 70 17.92 13.86 13.66
N ALA A 71 17.57 13.42 12.44
CA ALA A 71 16.30 12.76 12.20
C ALA A 71 16.23 11.40 12.92
N THR A 72 15.05 11.08 13.43
CA THR A 72 14.72 9.78 14.04
C THR A 72 14.54 8.70 12.97
N GLU A 73 14.66 7.43 13.35
CA GLU A 73 14.40 6.31 12.43
C GLU A 73 12.97 6.37 11.86
N GLU A 74 11.99 6.77 12.68
CA GLU A 74 10.60 6.94 12.25
C GLU A 74 10.43 8.05 11.19
N GLU A 75 11.22 9.13 11.27
CA GLU A 75 11.23 10.19 10.27
C GLU A 75 11.88 9.72 8.97
N ILE A 76 12.94 8.91 9.04
CA ILE A 76 13.58 8.31 7.86
C ILE A 76 12.62 7.34 7.18
N ASP A 77 12.01 6.42 7.92
CA ASP A 77 11.00 5.49 7.40
C ASP A 77 9.86 6.26 6.72
N SER A 78 9.34 7.29 7.38
CA SER A 78 8.30 8.17 6.83
C SER A 78 8.72 8.84 5.52
N ALA A 79 9.99 9.23 5.41
CA ALA A 79 10.54 9.84 4.19
C ALA A 79 10.60 8.83 3.04
N ILE A 80 11.03 7.60 3.30
CA ILE A 80 11.11 6.52 2.31
C ILE A 80 9.71 6.09 1.86
N GLU A 81 8.74 6.04 2.77
CA GLU A 81 7.34 5.85 2.41
C GLU A 81 6.82 6.98 1.51
N GLY A 82 7.16 8.23 1.83
CA GLY A 82 6.81 9.38 1.01
C GLY A 82 7.44 9.32 -0.38
N LEU A 83 8.69 8.86 -0.46
CA LEU A 83 9.40 8.64 -1.71
C LEU A 83 8.75 7.53 -2.53
N GLU A 84 8.45 6.37 -1.94
CA GLU A 84 7.73 5.27 -2.59
C GLU A 84 6.41 5.78 -3.16
N LYS A 85 5.62 6.50 -2.34
CA LYS A 85 4.34 7.07 -2.76
C LYS A 85 4.50 8.01 -3.95
N TYR A 86 5.50 8.90 -3.92
CA TYR A 86 5.76 9.83 -5.00
C TYR A 86 6.14 9.10 -6.30
N VAL A 87 7.10 8.18 -6.23
CA VAL A 87 7.61 7.42 -7.39
C VAL A 87 6.51 6.54 -7.97
N MET A 88 5.82 5.75 -7.14
CA MET A 88 4.75 4.86 -7.59
C MET A 88 3.57 5.61 -8.18
N THR A 89 3.26 6.81 -7.70
CA THR A 89 2.24 7.66 -8.33
C THR A 89 2.60 8.04 -9.78
N LYS A 90 3.90 8.25 -10.06
CA LYS A 90 4.40 8.59 -11.40
C LYS A 90 4.52 7.36 -12.31
N LEU A 91 4.86 6.20 -11.74
CA LEU A 91 5.05 4.96 -12.49
C LEU A 91 3.76 4.14 -12.65
N PHE A 92 2.69 4.48 -11.94
CA PHE A 92 1.45 3.68 -11.84
C PHE A 92 0.90 3.20 -13.19
N SER A 93 0.79 4.08 -14.19
CA SER A 93 0.22 3.71 -15.50
C SER A 93 1.08 2.72 -16.28
N ARG A 94 2.35 2.57 -15.91
CA ARG A 94 3.29 1.64 -16.53
C ARG A 94 3.38 0.32 -15.76
N THR A 95 3.22 0.35 -14.44
CA THR A 95 3.50 -0.81 -13.58
C THR A 95 2.25 -1.51 -13.05
N PHE A 96 1.07 -0.90 -13.13
CA PHE A 96 -0.17 -1.47 -12.63
C PHE A 96 -1.05 -1.98 -13.77
N ALA A 97 -1.44 -3.25 -13.73
CA ALA A 97 -2.22 -3.93 -14.78
C ALA A 97 -1.65 -3.64 -16.19
N ALA A 98 -0.34 -3.82 -16.33
CA ALA A 98 0.43 -3.33 -17.46
C ALA A 98 0.30 -4.24 -18.69
N SER A 99 -0.14 -5.49 -18.50
CA SER A 99 -0.29 -6.47 -19.58
C SER A 99 -1.76 -6.80 -19.86
N PRO A 100 -2.11 -7.17 -21.10
CA PRO A 100 -3.43 -7.71 -21.42
C PRO A 100 -3.79 -8.96 -20.61
N GLU A 101 -2.79 -9.75 -20.23
CA GLU A 101 -2.93 -10.93 -19.39
C GLU A 101 -3.42 -10.55 -17.98
N ASP A 102 -2.91 -9.47 -17.39
CA ASP A 102 -3.38 -8.95 -16.09
C ASP A 102 -4.86 -8.55 -16.18
N ALA A 103 -5.23 -7.79 -17.22
CA ALA A 103 -6.61 -7.34 -17.41
C ALA A 103 -7.58 -8.52 -17.60
N LYS A 104 -7.15 -9.55 -18.32
CA LYS A 104 -7.92 -10.78 -18.48
C LYS A 104 -8.08 -11.53 -17.15
N ALA A 105 -7.01 -11.68 -16.37
CA ALA A 105 -7.06 -12.32 -15.07
C ALA A 105 -7.99 -11.57 -14.09
N ASP A 106 -7.90 -10.24 -14.07
CA ASP A 106 -8.78 -9.37 -13.26
C ASP A 106 -10.25 -9.55 -13.64
N GLN A 107 -10.55 -9.59 -14.94
CA GLN A 107 -11.91 -9.81 -15.44
C GLN A 107 -12.42 -11.20 -15.04
N GLU A 108 -11.63 -12.26 -15.24
CA GLU A 108 -12.02 -13.63 -14.87
C GLU A 108 -12.32 -13.76 -13.37
N ILE A 109 -11.51 -13.11 -12.52
CA ILE A 109 -11.72 -13.11 -11.07
C ILE A 109 -12.99 -12.33 -10.71
N SER A 110 -13.18 -11.15 -11.30
CA SER A 110 -14.37 -10.30 -11.08
C SER A 110 -15.66 -11.03 -11.45
N GLU A 111 -15.69 -11.68 -12.62
CA GLU A 111 -16.84 -12.47 -13.08
C GLU A 111 -17.12 -13.65 -12.14
N LYS A 112 -16.09 -14.40 -11.72
CA LYS A 112 -16.25 -15.51 -10.77
C LYS A 112 -16.81 -15.03 -9.43
N ILE A 113 -16.27 -13.96 -8.85
CA ILE A 113 -16.77 -13.39 -7.60
C ILE A 113 -18.24 -12.96 -7.77
N SER A 114 -18.57 -12.31 -8.89
CA SER A 114 -19.93 -11.83 -9.18
C SER A 114 -20.96 -12.96 -9.30
N LEU A 115 -20.57 -14.12 -9.83
CA LEU A 115 -21.44 -15.29 -9.90
C LEU A 115 -21.60 -15.95 -8.53
N LEU A 116 -20.51 -16.13 -7.79
CA LEU A 116 -20.49 -16.80 -6.48
C LEU A 116 -21.31 -16.04 -5.43
N GLN A 117 -21.22 -14.70 -5.40
CA GLN A 117 -21.94 -13.88 -4.41
C GLN A 117 -23.47 -14.05 -4.45
N ASN A 118 -24.05 -14.57 -5.55
CA ASN A 118 -25.49 -14.74 -5.68
C ASN A 118 -26.05 -15.90 -4.83
N PHE A 119 -25.22 -16.87 -4.46
CA PHE A 119 -25.68 -18.08 -3.77
C PHE A 119 -24.75 -18.57 -2.64
N LEU A 120 -23.54 -18.02 -2.54
CA LEU A 120 -22.61 -18.37 -1.49
C LEU A 120 -23.18 -17.96 -0.12
N ARG A 121 -23.13 -18.88 0.84
CA ARG A 121 -23.52 -18.65 2.22
C ARG A 121 -22.35 -18.99 3.13
N PRO A 122 -22.26 -18.44 4.35
CA PRO A 122 -21.14 -18.70 5.25
C PRO A 122 -20.94 -20.19 5.55
N GLU A 123 -22.01 -21.00 5.56
CA GLU A 123 -21.95 -22.44 5.82
C GLU A 123 -21.21 -23.20 4.70
N HIS A 124 -21.18 -22.69 3.47
CA HIS A 124 -20.43 -23.30 2.37
C HIS A 124 -18.90 -23.14 2.53
N LEU A 125 -18.48 -22.26 3.45
CA LEU A 125 -17.08 -21.97 3.78
C LEU A 125 -16.74 -22.39 5.22
N ASP A 126 -17.57 -23.24 5.83
CA ASP A 126 -17.41 -23.72 7.21
C ASP A 126 -17.34 -22.59 8.25
N ILE A 127 -17.98 -21.44 8.00
CA ILE A 127 -18.00 -20.31 8.94
C ILE A 127 -19.11 -20.53 9.99
N PRO A 128 -18.76 -20.76 11.27
CA PRO A 128 -19.75 -21.03 12.31
C PRO A 128 -20.66 -19.82 12.56
N ALA A 129 -21.93 -20.06 12.90
CA ALA A 129 -22.92 -19.01 13.19
C ALA A 129 -22.46 -17.99 14.26
N VAL A 130 -21.64 -18.43 15.22
CA VAL A 130 -21.06 -17.53 16.24
C VAL A 130 -20.14 -16.47 15.63
N LEU A 131 -19.53 -16.73 14.48
CA LEU A 131 -18.63 -15.80 13.77
C LEU A 131 -19.33 -15.00 12.68
N GLN A 132 -20.61 -15.28 12.40
CA GLN A 132 -21.38 -14.53 11.41
C GLN A 132 -21.76 -13.16 11.96
N ASN A 133 -21.18 -12.10 11.38
CA ASN A 133 -21.47 -10.71 11.73
C ASN A 133 -21.45 -9.84 10.48
N GLU A 134 -22.63 -9.66 9.88
CA GLU A 134 -22.82 -8.89 8.66
C GLU A 134 -22.31 -7.45 8.79
N ALA A 135 -22.52 -6.79 9.94
CA ALA A 135 -22.05 -5.42 10.14
C ALA A 135 -20.52 -5.31 10.15
N SER A 136 -19.82 -6.27 10.74
CA SER A 136 -18.35 -6.30 10.73
C SER A 136 -17.79 -6.65 9.36
N TRP A 137 -18.44 -7.57 8.64
CA TRP A 137 -18.03 -7.92 7.28
C TRP A 137 -18.24 -6.76 6.31
N LEU A 138 -19.34 -6.01 6.44
CA LEU A 138 -19.57 -4.80 5.66
C LEU A 138 -18.49 -3.74 5.91
N LEU A 139 -18.01 -3.60 7.15
CA LEU A 139 -16.87 -2.72 7.45
C LEU A 139 -15.57 -3.22 6.82
N ALA A 140 -15.31 -4.53 6.88
CA ALA A 140 -14.13 -5.13 6.26
C ALA A 140 -14.15 -4.97 4.73
N GLU A 141 -15.31 -5.17 4.10
CA GLU A 141 -15.54 -4.92 2.67
C GLU A 141 -15.23 -3.47 2.30
N LYS A 142 -15.74 -2.51 3.07
CA LYS A 142 -15.47 -1.08 2.85
C LYS A 142 -13.99 -0.74 2.99
N GLU A 143 -13.26 -1.35 3.92
CA GLU A 143 -11.81 -1.16 4.01
C GLU A 143 -11.09 -1.74 2.78
N LEU A 144 -11.49 -2.93 2.32
CA LEU A 144 -10.87 -3.56 1.15
C LEU A 144 -11.14 -2.78 -0.14
N GLN A 145 -12.35 -2.26 -0.34
CA GLN A 145 -12.73 -1.48 -1.52
C GLN A 145 -11.89 -0.21 -1.72
N LYS A 146 -11.29 0.33 -0.65
CA LYS A 146 -10.39 1.49 -0.74
C LYS A 146 -9.09 1.19 -1.48
N VAL A 147 -8.71 -0.08 -1.66
CA VAL A 147 -7.44 -0.47 -2.31
C VAL A 147 -7.25 0.16 -3.70
N ASN A 148 -8.34 0.38 -4.44
CA ASN A 148 -8.30 0.98 -5.77
C ASN A 148 -8.18 2.51 -5.76
N ALA A 149 -8.44 3.17 -4.63
CA ALA A 149 -8.28 4.61 -4.47
C ALA A 149 -6.81 5.04 -4.32
N PHE A 150 -5.92 4.10 -4.00
CA PHE A 150 -4.51 4.36 -3.75
C PHE A 150 -3.62 3.83 -4.86
N LYS A 151 -2.49 4.52 -5.08
CA LYS A 151 -1.46 4.12 -6.04
C LYS A 151 -0.22 3.53 -5.37
N ALA A 152 0.10 3.97 -4.16
CA ALA A 152 1.26 3.49 -3.42
C ALA A 152 1.02 2.05 -2.89
N PRO A 153 1.99 1.13 -3.03
CA PRO A 153 1.91 -0.22 -2.49
C PRO A 153 1.59 -0.25 -0.99
N ARG A 154 2.25 0.58 -0.18
CA ARG A 154 1.98 0.64 1.26
C ARG A 154 0.54 1.01 1.60
N GLU A 155 -0.04 1.99 0.91
CA GLU A 155 -1.43 2.41 1.13
C GLU A 155 -2.42 1.30 0.74
N LYS A 156 -2.14 0.58 -0.37
CA LYS A 156 -2.91 -0.60 -0.77
C LYS A 156 -2.83 -1.70 0.30
N LEU A 157 -1.63 -1.98 0.82
CA LEU A 157 -1.43 -2.97 1.87
C LEU A 157 -2.15 -2.58 3.16
N LEU A 158 -2.16 -1.29 3.53
CA LEU A 158 -2.87 -0.82 4.72
C LEU A 158 -4.39 -1.07 4.62
N CYS A 159 -5.00 -0.93 3.43
CA CYS A 159 -6.41 -1.29 3.21
C CYS A 159 -6.67 -2.78 3.51
N ILE A 160 -5.77 -3.65 3.04
CA ILE A 160 -5.86 -5.11 3.28
C ILE A 160 -5.67 -5.40 4.78
N LEU A 161 -4.67 -4.81 5.43
CA LEU A 161 -4.41 -4.98 6.86
C LEU A 161 -5.57 -4.48 7.72
N ASN A 162 -6.18 -3.35 7.35
CA ASN A 162 -7.35 -2.82 8.05
C ASN A 162 -8.57 -3.74 7.88
N CYS A 163 -8.80 -4.27 6.68
CA CYS A 163 -9.80 -5.32 6.44
C CYS A 163 -9.55 -6.54 7.35
N CYS A 164 -8.33 -7.09 7.38
CA CYS A 164 -7.98 -8.20 8.25
C CYS A 164 -8.15 -7.89 9.74
N ARG A 165 -7.81 -6.67 10.18
CA ARG A 165 -8.00 -6.22 11.58
C ARG A 165 -9.48 -6.16 11.95
N VAL A 166 -10.35 -5.68 11.06
CA VAL A 166 -11.80 -5.67 11.30
C VAL A 166 -12.32 -7.09 11.47
N ILE A 167 -11.89 -8.02 10.61
CA ILE A 167 -12.24 -9.45 10.70
C ILE A 167 -11.74 -10.05 12.03
N ASN A 168 -10.49 -9.80 12.40
CA ASN A 168 -9.85 -10.42 13.59
C ASN A 168 -10.28 -9.80 14.93
N ASN A 169 -10.43 -8.47 15.01
CA ASN A 169 -10.87 -7.79 16.24
C ASN A 169 -12.25 -8.27 16.70
N PHE A 170 -13.07 -8.75 15.77
CA PHE A 170 -14.31 -9.40 16.08
C PHE A 170 -14.14 -10.82 16.66
N ASN A 171 -13.29 -11.65 16.05
CA ASN A 171 -13.01 -13.01 16.52
C ASN A 171 -12.45 -13.03 17.96
N VAL A 172 -11.62 -12.04 18.30
CA VAL A 172 -11.05 -11.89 19.66
C VAL A 172 -12.13 -11.48 20.67
N ARG A 173 -13.00 -10.51 20.34
CA ARG A 173 -14.05 -10.03 21.27
C ARG A 173 -15.07 -11.10 21.64
N LYS A 174 -15.43 -12.01 20.73
CA LYS A 174 -16.37 -13.11 21.02
C LYS A 174 -15.75 -14.27 21.82
N SER A 175 -14.45 -14.50 21.67
CA SER A 175 -13.74 -15.51 22.47
C SER A 175 -13.67 -15.16 23.96
N TYR A 176 -13.77 -13.89 24.34
CA TYR A 176 -13.83 -13.49 25.75
C TYR A 176 -15.25 -13.53 26.34
N SER A 177 -16.30 -13.39 25.51
CA SER A 177 -17.69 -13.45 25.97
C SER A 177 -18.26 -14.88 26.13
N SER A 178 -17.52 -15.91 25.69
CA SER A 178 -17.92 -17.31 25.90
C SER A 178 -17.41 -17.91 27.23
N TRP A 179 -16.68 -17.12 28.03
CA TRP A 179 -16.13 -17.51 29.35
C TRP A 179 -16.67 -16.62 30.49
N SER A 180 -17.79 -15.94 30.26
CA SER A 180 -18.52 -15.10 31.22
C SER A 180 -19.99 -15.47 31.20
#